data_AF-A0A158DDI3-F1
#
_entry.id   AF-A0A158DDI3-F1
#
_cell.length_a   1.000
_cell.length_b   1.000
_cell.length_c   1.000
_cell.angle_alpha   90.00
_cell.angle_beta   90.00
_cell.angle_gamma   90.00
#
_symmetry.space_group_name_H-M   'P 1'
#
loop_
_entity.id
_entity.type
_entity.pdbx_description
1 polymer ?
#
loop_
_entity_poly.entity_id
_entity_poly.type
_entity_poly.pdbx_seq_one_letter_code
_entity_poly.pdbx_strand_id
1 'polypeptide(L)'
;MTAHDTEVSGAGAPSRDAQMWDRANWSHIEAQVRRLQERIAKATREGRWGKVKALQRLLTRSHSGKMLAVKRVTENRGKRTPGVDGKIWSSPAARWNGMLSLRHRGYRAMPLRRVYIPKSNGKRRPLGIPCMRCRSMQALWKLALEPVEETLADPNSYGFRPERSTADAIEQCFIALARQASSEWVLEGDIRGVAGARACPWRGLWRQRAPLATRGFRDRRYLHRLAEWRGRGFRAYPFAQQREDDGC
;
A
#
# COMPACT_ATOMS: atom_id res chain seq x y z
N MET A 1 -38.30 32.97 9.87
CA MET A 1 -38.43 31.56 10.31
C MET A 1 -37.07 30.89 10.14
N THR A 2 -36.24 30.94 11.18
CA THR A 2 -34.94 30.28 11.24
C THR A 2 -35.12 28.89 11.83
N ALA A 3 -34.84 27.84 11.06
CA ALA A 3 -34.84 26.47 11.54
C ALA A 3 -33.62 26.26 12.44
N HIS A 4 -33.87 26.01 13.72
CA HIS A 4 -32.85 25.54 14.66
C HIS A 4 -32.59 24.06 14.38
N ASP A 5 -31.41 23.75 13.82
CA ASP A 5 -30.87 22.40 13.78
C ASP A 5 -30.61 21.94 15.21
N THR A 6 -31.37 20.95 15.66
CA THR A 6 -31.25 20.34 16.98
C THR A 6 -30.10 19.33 16.94
N GLU A 7 -28.96 19.67 17.55
CA GLU A 7 -27.89 18.71 17.84
C GLU A 7 -28.41 17.67 18.85
N VAL A 8 -28.74 16.47 18.36
CA VAL A 8 -29.03 15.32 19.23
C VAL A 8 -27.71 14.77 19.75
N SER A 9 -27.26 15.34 20.87
CA SER A 9 -26.22 14.78 21.74
C SER A 9 -26.79 13.56 22.48
N GLY A 10 -26.72 12.40 21.83
CA GLY A 10 -27.08 11.12 22.44
C GLY A 10 -25.93 10.57 23.27
N ALA A 11 -25.99 10.75 24.59
CA ALA A 11 -25.11 10.08 25.57
C ALA A 11 -25.47 8.58 25.68
N GLY A 12 -25.19 7.80 24.63
CA GLY A 12 -25.25 6.35 24.65
C GLY A 12 -23.89 5.75 25.00
N ALA A 13 -23.86 4.67 25.80
CA ALA A 13 -22.63 3.91 26.03
C ALA A 13 -21.99 3.53 24.68
N PRO A 14 -20.66 3.66 24.53
CA PRO A 14 -20.01 3.36 23.26
C PRO A 14 -20.32 1.92 22.86
N SER A 15 -20.73 1.71 21.61
CA SER A 15 -20.99 0.36 21.09
C SER A 15 -19.82 -0.59 21.38
N ARG A 16 -20.08 -1.88 21.60
CA ARG A 16 -19.05 -2.89 21.87
C ARG A 16 -17.90 -2.82 20.85
N ASP A 17 -18.23 -2.60 19.58
CA ASP A 17 -17.26 -2.46 18.49
C ASP A 17 -16.34 -1.23 18.64
N ALA A 18 -16.88 -0.10 19.10
CA ALA A 18 -16.09 1.09 19.38
C ALA A 18 -15.13 0.84 20.55
N GLN A 19 -15.62 0.22 21.63
CA GLN A 19 -14.80 -0.11 22.79
C GLN A 19 -13.65 -1.05 22.43
N MET A 20 -13.89 -2.03 21.55
CA MET A 20 -12.86 -2.97 21.11
C MET A 20 -11.73 -2.29 20.32
N TRP A 21 -12.06 -1.28 19.50
CA TRP A 21 -11.06 -0.51 18.77
C TRP A 21 -10.25 0.40 19.69
N ASP A 22 -10.91 1.12 20.60
CA ASP A 22 -10.25 2.09 21.47
C ASP A 22 -9.40 1.43 22.56
N ARG A 23 -9.82 0.25 23.05
CA ARG A 23 -9.05 -0.56 24.02
C ARG A 23 -7.97 -1.44 23.38
N ALA A 24 -7.80 -1.37 22.06
CA ALA A 24 -6.81 -2.19 21.37
C ALA A 24 -5.38 -1.82 21.81
N ASN A 25 -4.61 -2.82 22.25
CA ASN A 25 -3.21 -2.63 22.57
C ASN A 25 -2.38 -2.52 21.27
N TRP A 26 -2.18 -1.29 20.80
CA TRP A 26 -1.50 -1.01 19.53
C TRP A 26 -0.03 -1.47 19.50
N SER A 27 0.72 -1.29 20.59
CA SER A 27 2.12 -1.70 20.66
C SER A 27 2.25 -3.23 20.53
N HIS A 28 1.35 -3.98 21.15
CA HIS A 28 1.30 -5.43 20.99
C HIS A 28 0.93 -5.83 19.55
N ILE A 29 -0.07 -5.17 18.95
CA ILE A 29 -0.49 -5.44 17.56
C ILE A 29 0.67 -5.22 16.58
N GLU A 30 1.36 -4.09 16.71
CA GLU A 30 2.50 -3.71 15.87
C GLU A 30 3.67 -4.69 16.06
N ALA A 31 3.96 -5.08 17.31
CA ALA A 31 5.00 -6.07 17.60
C ALA A 31 4.68 -7.45 16.97
N GLN A 32 3.43 -7.90 17.00
CA GLN A 32 3.03 -9.16 16.35
C GLN A 32 3.19 -9.12 14.83
N VAL A 33 2.81 -8.00 14.19
CA VAL A 33 3.00 -7.81 12.75
C VAL A 33 4.48 -7.79 12.40
N ARG A 34 5.28 -6.99 13.12
CA ARG A 34 6.73 -6.91 12.93
C ARG A 34 7.41 -8.27 13.07
N ARG A 35 7.06 -9.05 14.10
CA ARG A 35 7.57 -10.43 14.27
C ARG A 35 7.25 -11.33 13.08
N LEU A 36 6.06 -11.21 12.50
CA LEU A 36 5.70 -11.96 11.29
C LEU A 36 6.50 -11.48 10.07
N GLN A 37 6.69 -10.16 9.93
CA GLN A 37 7.49 -9.57 8.86
C GLN A 37 8.95 -10.00 8.91
N GLU A 38 9.58 -9.98 10.08
CA GLU A 38 10.94 -10.48 10.30
C GLU A 38 11.08 -11.96 9.91
N ARG A 39 10.09 -12.79 10.28
CA ARG A 39 10.05 -14.21 9.89
C ARG A 39 9.92 -14.40 8.39
N ILE A 40 9.17 -13.52 7.71
CA ILE A 40 9.04 -13.52 6.24
C ILE A 40 10.39 -13.13 5.62
N ALA A 41 11.03 -12.07 6.10
CA ALA A 41 12.34 -11.62 5.63
C ALA A 41 13.40 -12.72 5.80
N LYS A 42 13.46 -13.35 6.98
CA LYS A 42 14.38 -14.48 7.25
C LYS A 42 14.11 -15.66 6.30
N ALA A 43 12.86 -16.07 6.14
CA ALA A 43 12.51 -17.17 5.23
C ALA A 43 12.81 -16.84 3.75
N THR A 44 12.76 -15.56 3.38
CA THR A 44 13.09 -15.08 2.02
C THR A 44 14.61 -15.16 1.78
N ARG A 45 15.41 -14.70 2.75
CA ARG A 45 16.89 -14.86 2.70
C ARG A 45 17.31 -16.34 2.62
N GLU A 46 16.61 -17.23 3.31
CA GLU A 46 16.84 -18.69 3.27
C GLU A 46 16.27 -19.36 2.00
N GLY A 47 15.61 -18.63 1.09
CA GLY A 47 15.00 -19.19 -0.12
C GLY A 47 13.79 -20.12 0.13
N ARG A 48 13.21 -20.13 1.33
CA ARG A 48 12.12 -21.05 1.73
C ARG A 48 10.74 -20.51 1.31
N TRP A 49 10.47 -20.49 0.01
CA TRP A 49 9.25 -19.90 -0.57
C TRP A 49 7.93 -20.52 -0.08
N GLY A 50 7.91 -21.80 0.28
CA GLY A 50 6.75 -22.44 0.91
C GLY A 50 6.38 -21.80 2.25
N LYS A 51 7.40 -21.53 3.08
CA LYS A 51 7.27 -20.87 4.38
C LYS A 51 6.89 -19.40 4.21
N VAL A 52 7.48 -18.68 3.25
CA VAL A 52 7.10 -17.29 2.90
C VAL A 52 5.60 -17.20 2.61
N LYS A 53 5.08 -18.04 1.70
CA LYS A 53 3.65 -18.07 1.36
C LYS A 53 2.76 -18.39 2.57
N ALA A 54 3.18 -19.33 3.43
CA ALA A 54 2.45 -19.66 4.64
C ALA A 54 2.38 -18.48 5.62
N LEU A 55 3.50 -17.77 5.83
CA LEU A 55 3.57 -16.60 6.70
C LEU A 55 2.80 -15.40 6.14
N GLN A 56 2.86 -15.14 4.84
CA GLN A 56 2.04 -14.11 4.19
C GLN A 56 0.54 -14.40 4.35
N ARG A 57 0.14 -15.67 4.18
CA ARG A 57 -1.24 -16.11 4.43
C ARG A 57 -1.64 -15.94 5.89
N LEU A 58 -0.73 -16.19 6.83
CA LEU A 58 -0.96 -15.99 8.25
C LEU A 58 -1.16 -14.51 8.57
N LEU A 59 -0.25 -13.64 8.11
CA LEU A 59 -0.30 -12.19 8.34
C LEU A 59 -1.56 -11.56 7.74
N THR A 60 -1.91 -11.90 6.50
CA THR A 60 -3.10 -11.33 5.83
C THR A 60 -4.42 -11.82 6.43
N ARG A 61 -4.41 -12.87 7.26
CA ARG A 61 -5.61 -13.39 7.94
C ARG A 61 -5.65 -13.03 9.41
N SER A 62 -4.54 -12.61 10.00
CA SER A 62 -4.44 -12.28 11.42
C SER A 62 -5.29 -11.06 11.75
N HIS A 63 -5.76 -11.01 13.00
CA HIS A 63 -6.48 -9.85 13.53
C HIS A 63 -5.57 -8.62 13.53
N SER A 64 -4.34 -8.77 14.04
CA SER A 64 -3.33 -7.71 14.13
C SER A 64 -3.01 -7.07 12.77
N GLY A 65 -2.85 -7.87 11.71
CA GLY A 65 -2.57 -7.36 10.36
C GLY A 65 -3.72 -6.53 9.80
N LYS A 66 -4.97 -6.97 10.01
CA LYS A 66 -6.15 -6.22 9.58
C LYS A 66 -6.33 -4.92 10.38
N MET A 67 -6.15 -4.96 11.69
CA MET A 67 -6.21 -3.78 12.55
C MET A 67 -5.21 -2.72 12.08
N LEU A 68 -3.95 -3.10 11.88
CA LEU A 68 -2.91 -2.20 11.42
C LEU A 68 -3.19 -1.64 10.02
N ALA A 69 -3.72 -2.46 9.11
CA ALA A 69 -4.10 -2.03 7.78
C ALA A 69 -5.25 -1.00 7.79
N VAL A 70 -6.24 -1.17 8.68
CA VAL A 70 -7.32 -0.19 8.86
C VAL A 70 -6.78 1.09 9.47
N LYS A 71 -6.00 0.99 10.56
CA LYS A 71 -5.37 2.12 11.25
C LYS A 71 -4.60 3.00 10.27
N ARG A 72 -3.71 2.40 9.47
CA ARG A 72 -2.93 3.09 8.44
C ARG A 72 -3.85 3.90 7.53
N VAL A 73 -4.89 3.29 6.95
CA VAL A 73 -5.82 3.97 6.02
C VAL A 73 -6.59 5.10 6.68
N THR A 74 -6.99 4.95 7.93
CA THR A 74 -7.76 5.95 8.67
C THR A 74 -6.92 7.09 9.26
N GLU A 75 -5.59 6.94 9.32
CA GLU A 75 -4.68 7.98 9.82
C GLU A 75 -4.07 8.83 8.69
N ASN A 76 -4.03 8.32 7.46
CA ASN A 76 -3.50 9.08 6.32
C ASN A 76 -4.29 10.37 6.06
N ARG A 77 -3.64 11.35 5.42
CA ARG A 77 -4.28 12.64 5.08
C ARG A 77 -5.54 12.46 4.21
N GLY A 78 -5.59 11.44 3.36
CA GLY A 78 -6.75 11.07 2.52
C GLY A 78 -7.91 10.36 3.26
N LYS A 79 -7.89 10.28 4.59
CA LYS A 79 -8.90 9.55 5.40
C LYS A 79 -10.34 10.04 5.23
N ARG A 80 -10.52 11.33 4.92
CA ARG A 80 -11.84 11.97 4.73
C ARG A 80 -12.38 11.86 3.31
N THR A 81 -11.59 11.35 2.37
CA THR A 81 -11.97 11.33 0.96
C THR A 81 -12.65 10.01 0.63
N PRO A 82 -13.96 9.96 0.32
CA PRO A 82 -14.64 8.71 0.01
C PRO A 82 -14.30 8.20 -1.40
N GLY A 83 -14.49 6.89 -1.61
CA GLY A 83 -14.46 6.26 -2.92
C GLY A 83 -15.78 6.41 -3.67
N VAL A 84 -16.03 5.52 -4.64
CA VAL A 84 -17.32 5.41 -5.35
C VAL A 84 -18.48 5.09 -4.40
N ASP A 85 -18.20 4.43 -3.28
CA ASP A 85 -19.17 4.00 -2.28
C ASP A 85 -19.64 5.11 -1.33
N GLY A 86 -19.03 6.30 -1.37
CA GLY A 86 -19.38 7.42 -0.48
C GLY A 86 -19.03 7.21 1.00
N LYS A 87 -18.48 6.05 1.37
CA LYS A 87 -18.25 5.66 2.78
C LYS A 87 -16.89 6.13 3.30
N ILE A 88 -16.90 6.64 4.53
CA ILE A 88 -15.71 6.96 5.33
C ILE A 88 -15.74 6.17 6.64
N TRP A 89 -14.57 5.89 7.22
CA TRP A 89 -14.45 5.21 8.52
C TRP A 89 -13.97 6.17 9.59
N SER A 90 -14.81 7.16 9.91
CA SER A 90 -14.52 8.20 10.90
C SER A 90 -14.60 7.67 12.34
N SER A 91 -15.64 6.89 12.67
CA SER A 91 -15.87 6.38 14.03
C SER A 91 -15.08 5.09 14.34
N PRO A 92 -14.72 4.85 15.61
CA PRO A 92 -14.08 3.60 16.04
C PRO A 92 -14.88 2.34 15.66
N ALA A 93 -16.21 2.38 15.83
CA ALA A 93 -17.10 1.29 15.40
C ALA A 93 -17.04 1.04 13.90
N ALA A 94 -16.98 2.08 13.06
CA ALA A 94 -16.84 1.93 11.61
C ALA A 94 -15.48 1.33 11.23
N ARG A 95 -14.41 1.67 11.95
CA ARG A 95 -13.07 1.08 11.75
C ARG A 95 -13.06 -0.40 12.11
N TRP A 96 -13.64 -0.76 13.25
CA TRP A 96 -13.78 -2.16 13.68
C TRP A 96 -14.58 -2.99 12.68
N ASN A 97 -15.75 -2.49 12.26
CA ASN A 97 -16.57 -3.14 11.24
C ASN A 97 -15.84 -3.21 9.88
N GLY A 98 -15.09 -2.16 9.53
CA GLY A 98 -14.20 -2.12 8.39
C GLY A 98 -13.16 -3.25 8.41
N MET A 99 -12.53 -3.48 9.55
CA MET A 99 -11.58 -4.58 9.77
C MET A 99 -12.25 -5.95 9.58
N LEU A 100 -13.45 -6.16 10.16
CA LEU A 100 -14.21 -7.41 9.99
C LEU A 100 -14.58 -7.67 8.53
N SER A 101 -14.84 -6.61 7.75
CA SER A 101 -15.15 -6.69 6.32
C SER A 101 -13.98 -7.13 5.42
N LEU A 102 -12.73 -7.12 5.93
CA LEU A 102 -11.52 -7.57 5.24
C LEU A 102 -11.43 -9.09 5.19
N ARG A 103 -12.37 -9.70 4.46
CA ARG A 103 -12.40 -11.13 4.16
C ARG A 103 -11.77 -11.39 2.80
N HIS A 104 -10.98 -12.46 2.70
CA HIS A 104 -10.35 -12.87 1.44
C HIS A 104 -11.37 -13.50 0.47
N ARG A 105 -12.24 -14.37 1.01
CA ARG A 105 -13.33 -15.01 0.26
C ARG A 105 -14.43 -13.97 -0.01
N GLY A 106 -14.94 -13.95 -1.24
CA GLY A 106 -16.01 -13.02 -1.65
C GLY A 106 -15.57 -11.55 -1.76
N TYR A 107 -14.27 -11.25 -1.70
CA TYR A 107 -13.79 -9.90 -2.01
C TYR A 107 -13.92 -9.64 -3.50
N ARG A 108 -14.53 -8.52 -3.85
CA ARG A 108 -14.57 -7.97 -5.21
C ARG A 108 -14.14 -6.50 -5.15
N ALA A 109 -13.13 -6.13 -5.93
CA ALA A 109 -12.67 -4.75 -6.00
C ALA A 109 -13.71 -3.86 -6.71
N MET A 110 -14.06 -2.75 -6.04
CA MET A 110 -14.93 -1.71 -6.61
C MET A 110 -14.14 -0.80 -7.56
N PRO A 111 -14.79 -0.18 -8.56
CA PRO A 111 -14.14 0.78 -9.46
C PRO A 111 -13.61 2.00 -8.68
N LEU A 112 -12.58 2.66 -9.25
CA LEU A 112 -12.00 3.86 -8.66
C LEU A 112 -12.85 5.09 -9.00
N ARG A 113 -12.98 6.01 -8.04
CA ARG A 113 -13.54 7.34 -8.28
C ARG A 113 -12.48 8.22 -8.94
N ARG A 114 -12.75 8.77 -10.12
CA ARG A 114 -11.82 9.65 -10.83
C ARG A 114 -11.98 11.10 -10.34
N VAL A 115 -10.87 11.73 -9.99
CA VAL A 115 -10.79 13.15 -9.64
C VAL A 115 -9.66 13.76 -10.45
N TYR A 116 -9.84 14.98 -10.95
CA TYR A 116 -8.81 15.66 -11.74
C TYR A 116 -8.15 16.74 -10.89
N ILE A 117 -6.83 16.66 -10.77
CA ILE A 117 -6.03 17.70 -10.09
C ILE A 117 -5.40 18.58 -11.18
N PRO A 118 -5.60 19.91 -11.14
CA PRO A 118 -4.96 20.82 -12.08
C PRO A 118 -3.44 20.86 -11.83
N LYS A 119 -2.66 20.85 -12.90
CA LYS A 119 -1.23 21.22 -12.86
C LYS A 119 -1.09 22.72 -13.14
N SER A 120 0.06 23.28 -12.76
CA SER A 120 0.49 24.64 -13.12
C SER A 120 0.49 24.88 -14.64
N ASN A 121 0.82 23.87 -15.44
CA ASN A 121 0.88 23.93 -16.90
C ASN A 121 -0.48 23.75 -17.62
N GLY A 122 -1.61 23.90 -16.91
CA GLY A 122 -2.97 23.79 -17.47
C GLY A 122 -3.46 22.36 -17.77
N LYS A 123 -2.58 21.35 -17.77
CA LYS A 123 -2.98 19.94 -17.91
C LYS A 123 -3.57 19.41 -16.59
N ARG A 124 -4.36 18.35 -16.65
CA ARG A 124 -4.96 17.72 -15.46
C ARG A 124 -4.37 16.33 -15.19
N ARG A 125 -3.96 16.03 -13.94
CA ARG A 125 -3.56 14.68 -13.50
C ARG A 125 -4.81 13.91 -13.07
N PRO A 126 -5.16 12.77 -13.71
CA PRO A 126 -6.27 11.95 -13.26
C PRO A 126 -5.87 11.13 -12.02
N LEU A 127 -6.50 11.43 -10.89
CA LEU A 127 -6.39 10.68 -9.63
C LEU A 127 -7.49 9.61 -9.56
N GLY A 128 -7.09 8.36 -9.27
CA GLY A 128 -8.02 7.29 -8.95
C GLY A 128 -8.11 7.13 -7.44
N ILE A 129 -9.29 7.38 -6.87
CA ILE A 129 -9.54 7.28 -5.43
C ILE A 129 -10.29 5.98 -5.15
N PRO A 130 -9.64 4.99 -4.53
CA PRO A 130 -10.28 3.72 -4.22
C PRO A 130 -11.19 3.81 -2.99
N CYS A 131 -12.08 2.82 -2.83
CA CYS A 131 -12.94 2.67 -1.66
C CYS A 131 -12.14 2.40 -0.36
N MET A 132 -12.70 2.69 0.82
CA MET A 132 -11.99 2.46 2.10
C MET A 132 -11.61 0.99 2.28
N ARG A 133 -12.54 0.08 2.00
CA ARG A 133 -12.28 -1.38 2.02
C ARG A 133 -11.15 -1.78 1.07
N CYS A 134 -11.08 -1.14 -0.09
CA CYS A 134 -10.08 -1.40 -1.14
C CYS A 134 -8.70 -0.93 -0.66
N ARG A 135 -8.62 0.29 -0.09
CA ARG A 135 -7.40 0.84 0.50
C ARG A 135 -6.89 -0.02 1.64
N SER A 136 -7.78 -0.50 2.51
CA SER A 136 -7.37 -1.32 3.66
C SER A 136 -6.95 -2.72 3.23
N MET A 137 -7.63 -3.29 2.23
CA MET A 137 -7.15 -4.54 1.61
C MET A 137 -5.78 -4.33 0.98
N GLN A 138 -5.54 -3.19 0.35
CA GLN A 138 -4.22 -2.85 -0.17
C GLN A 138 -3.19 -2.67 0.96
N ALA A 139 -3.47 -1.89 1.99
CA ALA A 139 -2.57 -1.75 3.12
C ALA A 139 -2.21 -3.12 3.74
N LEU A 140 -3.19 -4.03 3.83
CA LEU A 140 -2.99 -5.39 4.34
C LEU A 140 -2.04 -6.24 3.49
N TRP A 141 -2.20 -6.19 2.16
CA TRP A 141 -1.28 -6.92 1.26
C TRP A 141 0.10 -6.28 1.23
N LYS A 142 0.19 -4.95 1.33
CA LYS A 142 1.47 -4.21 1.42
C LYS A 142 2.30 -4.71 2.60
N LEU A 143 1.69 -4.85 3.80
CA LEU A 143 2.37 -5.39 4.98
C LEU A 143 2.97 -6.79 4.77
N ALA A 144 2.35 -7.62 3.92
CA ALA A 144 2.82 -8.98 3.63
C ALA A 144 3.94 -9.03 2.59
N LEU A 145 4.05 -8.01 1.73
CA LEU A 145 4.95 -7.98 0.59
C LEU A 145 6.22 -7.18 0.88
N GLU A 146 6.10 -6.10 1.66
CA GLU A 146 7.23 -5.25 2.08
C GLU A 146 8.45 -6.07 2.54
N PRO A 147 8.34 -7.13 3.37
CA PRO A 147 9.53 -7.86 3.83
C PRO A 147 10.20 -8.69 2.72
N VAL A 148 9.45 -9.10 1.71
CA VAL A 148 9.98 -9.83 0.55
C VAL A 148 10.64 -8.84 -0.42
N GLU A 149 9.97 -7.72 -0.68
CA GLU A 149 10.49 -6.66 -1.54
C GLU A 149 11.79 -6.09 -0.96
N GLU A 150 11.82 -5.78 0.34
CA GLU A 150 13.00 -5.22 1.00
C GLU A 150 14.21 -6.18 1.00
N THR A 151 13.96 -7.49 1.06
CA THR A 151 15.05 -8.49 1.03
C THR A 151 15.60 -8.77 -0.36
N LEU A 152 14.84 -8.48 -1.42
CA LEU A 152 15.25 -8.70 -2.81
C LEU A 152 15.60 -7.40 -3.54
N ALA A 153 15.29 -6.24 -2.96
CA ALA A 153 15.49 -4.94 -3.57
C ALA A 153 16.97 -4.61 -3.71
N ASP A 154 17.29 -3.85 -4.76
CA ASP A 154 18.63 -3.34 -4.99
C ASP A 154 19.06 -2.36 -3.88
N PRO A 155 20.30 -2.43 -3.38
CA PRO A 155 20.82 -1.50 -2.38
C PRO A 155 20.78 -0.02 -2.81
N ASN A 156 20.84 0.28 -4.11
CA ASN A 156 20.81 1.63 -4.68
C ASN A 156 19.41 2.04 -5.17
N SER A 157 18.36 1.30 -4.78
CA SER A 157 16.97 1.69 -5.03
C SER A 157 16.41 2.45 -3.82
N TYR A 158 16.05 3.72 -4.00
CA TYR A 158 15.61 4.59 -2.89
C TYR A 158 14.10 4.90 -2.91
N GLY A 159 13.44 4.75 -4.05
CA GLY A 159 12.04 5.13 -4.21
C GLY A 159 11.06 4.22 -3.46
N PHE A 160 10.09 4.83 -2.76
CA PHE A 160 8.91 4.17 -2.15
C PHE A 160 9.19 3.09 -1.10
N ARG A 161 10.40 3.07 -0.51
CA ARG A 161 10.81 2.12 0.53
C ARG A 161 10.68 2.74 1.93
N PRO A 162 10.38 1.93 2.96
CA PRO A 162 10.46 2.41 4.34
C PRO A 162 11.91 2.78 4.67
N GLU A 163 12.07 3.81 5.52
CA GLU A 163 13.39 4.22 6.05
C GLU A 163 14.42 4.64 4.99
N ARG A 164 13.96 4.98 3.77
CA ARG A 164 14.80 5.56 2.72
C ARG A 164 14.21 6.86 2.22
N SER A 165 15.08 7.82 1.93
CA SER A 165 14.70 9.16 1.52
C SER A 165 15.37 9.58 0.20
N THR A 166 14.91 10.70 -0.37
CA THR A 166 15.59 11.32 -1.51
C THR A 166 16.96 11.87 -1.14
N ALA A 167 17.20 12.20 0.13
CA ALA A 167 18.50 12.66 0.61
C ALA A 167 19.55 11.54 0.51
N ASP A 168 19.18 10.31 0.85
CA ASP A 168 20.07 9.15 0.76
C ASP A 168 20.51 8.88 -0.70
N ALA A 169 19.60 9.13 -1.66
CA ALA A 169 19.92 9.02 -3.08
C ALA A 169 20.94 10.10 -3.52
N ILE A 170 20.76 11.34 -3.03
CA ILE A 170 21.69 12.45 -3.29
C ILE A 170 23.06 12.15 -2.66
N GLU A 171 23.08 11.65 -1.42
CA GLU A 171 24.31 11.24 -0.73
C GLU A 171 25.04 10.15 -1.51
N GLN A 172 24.32 9.14 -2.01
CA GLN A 172 24.92 8.10 -2.84
C GLN A 172 25.49 8.65 -4.15
N CYS A 173 24.79 9.59 -4.81
CA CYS A 173 25.31 10.29 -5.99
C CYS A 173 26.60 11.05 -5.66
N PHE A 174 26.64 11.76 -4.53
CA PHE A 174 27.82 12.47 -4.08
C PHE A 174 29.00 11.51 -3.84
N ILE A 175 28.79 10.42 -3.10
CA ILE A 175 29.83 9.41 -2.84
C ILE A 175 30.38 8.81 -4.14
N ALA A 176 29.50 8.55 -5.12
CA ALA A 176 29.89 7.97 -6.40
C ALA A 176 30.65 8.95 -7.31
N LEU A 177 30.31 10.24 -7.28
CA LEU A 177 30.83 11.24 -8.22
C LEU A 177 31.94 12.14 -7.65
N ALA A 178 32.10 12.23 -6.32
CA ALA A 178 33.03 13.18 -5.69
C ALA A 178 34.52 12.83 -5.81
N ARG A 179 34.86 11.60 -6.24
CA ARG A 179 36.27 11.16 -6.34
C ARG A 179 36.87 11.59 -7.67
N GLN A 180 38.17 11.89 -7.68
CA GLN A 180 38.89 12.30 -8.90
C GLN A 180 38.93 11.22 -10.00
N ALA A 181 38.73 9.95 -9.63
CA ALA A 181 38.61 8.82 -10.54
C ALA A 181 37.15 8.44 -10.88
N SER A 182 36.19 9.31 -10.57
CA SER A 182 34.76 9.06 -10.88
C SER A 182 34.47 9.27 -12.37
N SER A 183 33.34 8.74 -12.82
CA SER A 183 32.88 8.94 -14.19
C SER A 183 32.54 10.40 -14.46
N GLU A 184 33.11 10.97 -15.52
CA GLU A 184 32.82 12.34 -15.97
C GLU A 184 31.41 12.50 -16.59
N TRP A 185 30.81 11.39 -17.03
CA TRP A 185 29.55 11.38 -17.77
C TRP A 185 28.45 10.65 -17.01
N VAL A 186 27.27 11.28 -16.93
CA VAL A 186 26.05 10.71 -16.34
C VAL A 186 25.02 10.49 -17.43
N LEU A 187 24.49 9.27 -17.53
CA LEU A 187 23.38 8.96 -18.43
C LEU A 187 22.06 9.20 -17.70
N GLU A 188 21.33 10.24 -18.10
CA GLU A 188 19.97 10.48 -17.64
C GLU A 188 18.99 9.64 -18.48
N GLY A 189 18.16 8.84 -17.81
CA GLY A 189 17.15 8.02 -18.46
C GLY A 189 15.85 7.99 -17.66
N ASP A 190 14.72 8.18 -18.36
CA ASP A 190 13.38 8.04 -17.80
C ASP A 190 12.61 6.89 -18.48
N ILE A 191 11.82 6.17 -17.68
CA ILE A 191 10.98 5.08 -18.16
C ILE A 191 9.60 5.66 -18.50
N ARG A 192 9.25 5.65 -19.79
CA ARG A 192 7.93 6.09 -20.24
C ARG A 192 6.81 5.23 -19.64
N GLY A 193 6.13 5.77 -18.63
CA GLY A 193 4.75 5.43 -18.27
C GLY A 193 4.48 4.03 -17.70
N VAL A 194 5.12 3.65 -16.59
CA VAL A 194 4.75 2.44 -15.81
C VAL A 194 3.30 2.49 -15.33
N ALA A 195 2.79 3.69 -15.07
CA ALA A 195 1.49 3.94 -14.45
C ALA A 195 0.28 3.87 -15.42
N GLY A 196 0.51 3.78 -16.74
CA GLY A 196 -0.52 3.93 -17.78
C GLY A 196 -0.55 2.85 -18.87
N ALA A 197 0.44 1.95 -18.92
CA ALA A 197 0.46 0.88 -19.91
C ALA A 197 -0.73 -0.09 -19.69
N ARG A 198 -1.75 0.03 -20.55
CA ARG A 198 -2.84 -0.93 -20.66
C ARG A 198 -2.21 -2.28 -21.04
N ALA A 199 -2.42 -3.28 -20.20
CA ALA A 199 -2.22 -4.68 -20.52
C ALA A 199 -0.87 -5.03 -21.19
N CYS A 200 0.19 -5.21 -20.39
CA CYS A 200 1.07 -6.33 -20.70
C CYS A 200 0.28 -7.61 -20.38
N PRO A 201 0.13 -8.58 -21.30
CA PRO A 201 -0.44 -9.88 -21.01
C PRO A 201 0.57 -10.67 -20.17
N TRP A 202 0.71 -10.29 -18.90
CA TRP A 202 1.60 -10.91 -17.94
C TRP A 202 1.27 -12.39 -17.69
N ARG A 203 0.17 -12.95 -18.22
CA ARG A 203 -0.09 -14.40 -18.13
C ARG A 203 0.98 -15.23 -18.86
N GLY A 204 1.58 -14.74 -19.95
CA GLY A 204 2.59 -15.48 -20.73
C GLY A 204 4.04 -15.25 -20.29
N LEU A 205 4.43 -13.99 -20.05
CA LEU A 205 5.83 -13.60 -19.87
C LEU A 205 6.46 -13.97 -18.51
N TRP A 206 5.67 -14.11 -17.44
CA TRP A 206 6.20 -14.61 -16.15
C TRP A 206 6.67 -16.06 -16.21
N ARG A 207 6.26 -16.83 -17.24
CA ARG A 207 6.74 -18.21 -17.46
C ARG A 207 8.12 -18.26 -18.10
N GLN A 208 8.47 -17.31 -18.98
CA GLN A 208 9.66 -17.40 -19.85
C GLN A 208 10.74 -16.34 -19.60
N ARG A 209 10.42 -15.18 -19.00
CA ARG A 209 11.36 -14.02 -18.98
C ARG A 209 11.37 -13.25 -17.66
N ALA A 210 11.24 -13.97 -16.54
CA ALA A 210 11.42 -13.40 -15.22
C ALA A 210 12.94 -13.26 -14.95
N PRO A 211 13.46 -12.09 -14.54
CA PRO A 211 14.85 -11.95 -14.09
C PRO A 211 15.14 -13.02 -13.04
N LEU A 212 16.37 -13.54 -12.99
CA LEU A 212 16.78 -14.61 -12.06
C LEU A 212 16.36 -14.34 -10.60
N ALA A 213 16.25 -13.07 -10.20
CA ALA A 213 15.74 -12.60 -8.90
C ALA A 213 14.26 -12.92 -8.57
N THR A 214 13.43 -13.32 -9.55
CA THR A 214 11.98 -13.51 -9.38
C THR A 214 11.50 -14.95 -9.59
N ARG A 215 12.42 -15.91 -9.81
CA ARG A 215 12.06 -17.33 -9.97
C ARG A 215 11.33 -17.92 -8.74
N GLY A 216 11.49 -17.32 -7.56
CA GLY A 216 10.87 -17.78 -6.32
C GLY A 216 9.51 -17.19 -5.96
N PHE A 217 9.21 -15.95 -6.38
CA PHE A 217 8.00 -15.24 -5.96
C PHE A 217 6.85 -15.42 -6.95
N ARG A 218 6.20 -16.60 -6.90
CA ARG A 218 4.98 -16.94 -7.66
C ARG A 218 3.80 -17.20 -6.73
N ASP A 219 3.42 -16.24 -5.89
CA ASP A 219 2.15 -16.35 -5.16
C ASP A 219 0.98 -16.07 -6.12
N ARG A 220 0.38 -17.16 -6.64
CA ARG A 220 -0.79 -17.12 -7.53
C ARG A 220 -1.95 -16.31 -6.95
N ARG A 221 -2.12 -16.24 -5.62
CA ARG A 221 -3.22 -15.51 -5.00
C ARG A 221 -2.95 -14.01 -5.04
N TYR A 222 -1.73 -13.61 -4.73
CA TYR A 222 -1.33 -12.22 -4.88
C TYR A 222 -1.44 -11.75 -6.34
N LEU A 223 -0.93 -12.54 -7.28
CA LEU A 223 -1.03 -12.25 -8.71
C LEU A 223 -2.49 -12.17 -9.18
N HIS A 224 -3.37 -13.03 -8.69
CA HIS A 224 -4.80 -12.95 -8.96
C HIS A 224 -5.40 -11.65 -8.42
N ARG A 225 -5.01 -11.22 -7.22
CA ARG A 225 -5.50 -9.97 -6.61
C ARG A 225 -4.99 -8.73 -7.35
N LEU A 226 -3.72 -8.74 -7.74
CA LEU A 226 -3.16 -7.70 -8.61
C LEU A 226 -3.87 -7.63 -9.96
N ALA A 227 -4.17 -8.78 -10.57
CA ALA A 227 -4.91 -8.82 -11.84
C ALA A 227 -6.32 -8.25 -11.68
N GLU A 228 -7.03 -8.63 -10.62
CA GLU A 228 -8.36 -8.09 -10.29
C GLU A 228 -8.32 -6.57 -10.09
N TRP A 229 -7.34 -6.05 -9.36
CA TRP A 229 -7.15 -4.61 -9.16
C TRP A 229 -6.78 -3.90 -10.46
N ARG A 230 -5.85 -4.42 -11.26
CA ARG A 230 -5.49 -3.85 -12.56
C ARG A 230 -6.69 -3.80 -13.51
N GLY A 231 -7.52 -4.86 -13.53
CA GLY A 231 -8.75 -4.91 -14.32
C GLY A 231 -9.79 -3.86 -13.92
N ARG A 232 -9.73 -3.34 -12.69
CA ARG A 232 -10.58 -2.25 -12.20
C ARG A 232 -9.95 -0.86 -12.35
N GLY A 233 -8.77 -0.77 -12.98
CA GLY A 233 -8.06 0.50 -13.20
C GLY A 233 -7.21 0.96 -12.01
N PHE A 234 -6.94 0.08 -11.05
CA PHE A 234 -5.96 0.35 -9.99
C PHE A 234 -4.56 0.22 -10.60
N ARG A 235 -3.70 1.20 -10.31
CA ARG A 235 -2.28 1.08 -10.63
C ARG A 235 -1.65 0.09 -9.64
N ALA A 236 -0.71 -0.73 -10.09
CA ALA A 236 0.12 -1.50 -9.16
C ALA A 236 0.84 -0.51 -8.22
N TYR A 237 0.98 -0.88 -6.95
CA TYR A 237 1.47 -0.03 -5.84
C TYR A 237 2.50 1.04 -6.27
N PRO A 238 2.37 2.27 -5.76
CA PRO A 238 2.48 2.48 -4.33
C PRO A 238 1.42 3.36 -3.69
N PHE A 239 1.24 3.10 -2.41
CA PHE A 239 0.58 3.96 -1.44
C PHE A 239 1.48 5.18 -1.19
N ALA A 240 1.52 6.08 -2.17
CA ALA A 240 2.11 7.41 -2.13
C ALA A 240 1.20 8.33 -2.96
N GLN A 241 -0.04 8.50 -2.52
CA GLN A 241 -0.82 9.68 -2.90
C GLN A 241 -0.50 10.76 -1.89
N GLN A 242 0.69 11.36 -1.99
CA GLN A 242 1.01 12.74 -1.58
C GLN A 242 2.51 13.00 -1.73
N ARG A 243 2.83 14.13 -2.36
CA ARG A 243 4.15 14.64 -2.78
C ARG A 243 4.65 14.17 -4.14
N GLU A 244 4.03 14.74 -5.16
CA GLU A 244 4.78 15.46 -6.20
C GLU A 244 4.20 16.89 -6.17
N ASP A 245 4.61 17.64 -5.15
CA ASP A 245 4.51 19.09 -5.21
C ASP A 245 5.76 19.54 -5.95
N ASP A 246 5.53 20.16 -7.10
CA ASP A 246 6.53 20.86 -7.89
C ASP A 246 7.00 22.10 -7.09
N GLY A 247 8.32 22.26 -6.89
CA GLY A 247 9.00 23.44 -6.30
C GLY A 247 9.70 23.14 -4.96
N CYS A 248 11.02 23.21 -4.81
CA CYS A 248 12.07 24.00 -5.48
C CYS A 248 13.11 23.09 -6.16
#